data_AF-A0A8S3EUL0-F1
#
_entry.id   AF-A0A8S3EUL0-F1
#
_cell.length_a   1.000
_cell.length_b   1.000
_cell.length_c   1.000
_cell.angle_alpha   90.00
_cell.angle_beta   90.00
_cell.angle_gamma   90.00
#
_symmetry.space_group_name_H-M   'P 1'
#
loop_
_entity.id
_entity.type
_entity.pdbx_description
1 polymer ?
#
loop_
_entity_poly.entity_id
_entity_poly.type
_entity_poly.pdbx_seq_one_letter_code
_entity_poly.pdbx_strand_id
1 'polypeptide(L)'
;MFDIDGIYNAQNDRIWAVSREGADKKDGVWQKRKFPQKVMVWLGACSKGLTPLIILDKGTVDHQRYINQVLPVALKYGNKVPAVSGGRNDRPGYTHVATQEWCQKNFSSFIDKDHWPPNSPDINPLDYSIWDEFGQQINWTKVQSKRL
;
A
#
# COMPACT_ATOMS: atom_id res chain seq x y z
N MET A 1 0.37 1.85 -4.56
CA MET A 1 0.91 2.95 -5.40
C MET A 1 -0.21 3.39 -6.33
N PHE A 2 -0.48 4.68 -6.40
CA PHE A 2 -1.60 5.23 -7.17
C PHE A 2 -1.04 5.80 -8.47
N ASP A 3 -1.53 5.31 -9.59
CA ASP A 3 -1.18 5.84 -10.91
C ASP A 3 -2.29 6.75 -11.44
N ILE A 4 -1.94 7.63 -12.39
CA ILE A 4 -2.88 8.59 -12.97
C ILE A 4 -3.98 7.93 -13.84
N ASP A 5 -3.87 6.64 -14.16
CA ASP A 5 -4.88 5.88 -14.92
C ASP A 5 -5.92 5.23 -14.03
N GLY A 6 -5.82 5.35 -12.71
CA GLY A 6 -6.75 4.76 -11.77
C GLY A 6 -6.12 3.67 -10.90
N ILE A 7 -6.99 2.90 -10.25
CA ILE A 7 -6.61 1.66 -9.59
C ILE A 7 -7.22 0.50 -10.34
N TYR A 8 -6.40 -0.50 -10.57
CA TYR A 8 -6.82 -1.84 -10.97
C TYR A 8 -6.25 -2.80 -9.95
N ASN A 9 -7.13 -3.45 -9.19
CA ASN A 9 -6.79 -4.42 -8.18
C ASN A 9 -7.00 -5.83 -8.75
N ALA A 10 -5.94 -6.48 -9.23
CA ALA A 10 -6.05 -7.81 -9.83
C ALA A 10 -6.59 -8.90 -8.89
N GLN A 11 -6.60 -8.66 -7.57
CA GLN A 11 -7.22 -9.56 -6.62
C GLN A 11 -8.74 -9.42 -6.61
N ASN A 12 -9.24 -8.19 -6.66
CA ASN A 12 -10.66 -7.85 -6.51
C ASN A 12 -11.39 -7.71 -7.87
N ASP A 13 -10.73 -7.14 -8.88
CA ASP A 13 -11.28 -6.82 -10.21
C ASP A 13 -11.19 -8.02 -11.18
N ARG A 14 -11.49 -9.23 -10.68
CA ARG A 14 -11.45 -10.45 -11.48
C ARG A 14 -12.77 -10.64 -12.22
N ILE A 15 -12.67 -10.89 -13.52
CA ILE A 15 -13.82 -11.19 -14.37
C ILE A 15 -13.79 -12.66 -14.75
N TRP A 16 -14.89 -13.36 -14.47
CA TRP A 16 -15.10 -14.73 -14.92
C TRP A 16 -15.74 -14.73 -16.32
N ALA A 17 -15.07 -15.36 -17.28
CA ALA A 17 -15.52 -15.48 -18.66
C ALA A 17 -15.09 -16.82 -19.26
N VAL A 18 -15.89 -17.33 -20.21
CA VAL A 18 -15.65 -18.61 -20.89
C VAL A 18 -14.57 -18.50 -21.97
N SER A 19 -14.36 -17.30 -22.53
CA SER A 19 -13.33 -17.02 -23.53
C SER A 19 -12.79 -15.61 -23.36
N ARG A 20 -11.65 -15.32 -24.01
CA ARG A 20 -11.05 -13.97 -24.04
C ARG A 20 -12.01 -12.94 -24.63
N GLU A 21 -12.62 -13.26 -25.77
CA GLU A 21 -13.63 -12.41 -26.41
C GLU A 21 -14.83 -12.15 -25.47
N GLY A 22 -15.21 -13.15 -24.67
CA GLY A 22 -16.24 -13.00 -23.65
C GLY A 22 -15.83 -12.11 -22.47
N ALA A 23 -14.54 -12.08 -22.12
CA ALA A 23 -14.01 -11.15 -21.12
C ALA A 23 -13.95 -9.72 -21.68
N ASP A 24 -13.50 -9.56 -22.93
CA ASP A 24 -13.36 -8.25 -23.57
C ASP A 24 -14.71 -7.54 -23.70
N LYS A 25 -15.79 -8.29 -23.94
CA LYS A 25 -17.18 -7.78 -23.93
C LYS A 25 -17.69 -7.36 -22.54
N LYS A 26 -16.98 -7.72 -21.47
CA LYS A 26 -17.30 -7.39 -20.07
C LYS A 26 -16.32 -6.37 -19.48
N ASP A 27 -15.71 -5.53 -20.33
CA ASP A 27 -14.67 -4.58 -19.93
C ASP A 27 -13.42 -5.25 -19.33
N GLY A 28 -13.10 -6.47 -19.78
CA GLY A 28 -11.91 -7.23 -19.34
C GLY A 28 -10.57 -6.69 -19.84
N VAL A 29 -10.57 -5.54 -20.52
CA VAL A 29 -9.37 -4.86 -21.00
C VAL A 29 -9.19 -3.55 -20.25
N TRP A 30 -8.16 -3.49 -19.41
CA TRP A 30 -7.76 -2.26 -18.73
C TRP A 30 -6.56 -1.63 -19.45
N GLN A 31 -6.77 -0.47 -20.08
CA GLN A 31 -5.70 0.27 -20.74
C GLN A 31 -4.88 1.10 -19.74
N LYS A 32 -3.56 1.11 -19.89
CA LYS A 32 -2.65 1.95 -19.11
C LYS A 32 -1.69 2.72 -20.00
N ARG A 33 -1.38 3.96 -19.64
CA ARG A 33 -0.31 4.73 -20.27
C ARG A 33 1.04 4.04 -20.04
N LYS A 34 1.96 4.20 -20.99
CA LYS A 34 3.35 3.80 -20.79
C LYS A 34 3.99 4.81 -19.83
N PHE A 35 4.58 4.31 -18.73
CA PHE A 35 5.19 5.12 -17.67
C PHE A 35 4.24 6.20 -17.09
N PRO A 36 3.07 5.82 -16.55
CA PRO A 36 2.16 6.81 -15.99
C PRO A 36 2.81 7.46 -14.78
N GLN A 37 2.50 8.74 -14.54
CA GLN A 37 2.88 9.38 -13.28
C GLN A 37 2.21 8.64 -12.11
N LYS A 38 2.97 8.47 -11.03
CA LYS A 38 2.52 7.71 -9.86
C LYS A 38 2.90 8.44 -8.59
N VAL A 39 2.10 8.21 -7.56
CA VAL A 39 2.43 8.60 -6.20
C VAL A 39 2.43 7.36 -5.31
N MET A 40 3.49 7.22 -4.51
CA MET A 40 3.52 6.22 -3.47
C MET A 40 2.88 6.81 -2.22
N VAL A 41 2.05 6.02 -1.56
CA VAL A 41 1.33 6.41 -0.36
C VAL A 41 1.57 5.33 0.68
N TRP A 42 1.80 5.75 1.91
CA TRP A 42 1.89 4.86 3.06
C TRP A 42 0.80 5.20 4.07
N LEU A 43 0.24 4.16 4.68
CA LEU A 43 -0.78 4.23 5.71
C LEU A 43 -0.54 3.09 6.71
N GLY A 44 -0.75 3.36 7.99
CA GLY A 44 -0.89 2.34 9.02
C GLY A 44 -2.36 2.19 9.42
N ALA A 45 -2.79 0.97 9.68
CA ALA A 45 -4.14 0.65 10.09
C ALA A 45 -4.16 -0.28 11.30
N CYS A 46 -5.16 -0.11 12.15
CA CYS A 46 -5.46 -0.97 13.29
C CYS A 46 -6.95 -0.92 13.61
N SER A 47 -7.40 -1.76 14.54
CA SER A 47 -8.82 -1.82 14.96
C SER A 47 -9.37 -0.50 15.51
N LYS A 48 -8.52 0.42 15.98
CA LYS A 48 -8.96 1.74 16.49
C LYS A 48 -8.85 2.87 15.47
N GLY A 49 -8.42 2.57 14.24
CA GLY A 49 -8.36 3.55 13.16
C GLY A 49 -7.05 3.54 12.39
N LEU A 50 -6.82 4.67 11.70
CA LEU A 50 -5.75 4.84 10.73
C LEU A 50 -4.72 5.86 11.22
N THR A 51 -3.48 5.72 10.78
CA THR A 51 -2.50 6.81 10.88
C THR A 51 -2.85 7.93 9.90
N PRO A 52 -2.27 9.13 10.02
CA PRO A 52 -2.23 10.05 8.91
C PRO A 52 -1.57 9.39 7.69
N LEU A 53 -2.05 9.80 6.52
CA LEU A 53 -1.55 9.34 5.24
C LEU A 53 -0.22 10.03 4.93
N ILE A 54 0.79 9.25 4.54
CA ILE A 54 2.12 9.77 4.16
C ILE A 54 2.24 9.68 2.64
N ILE A 55 2.41 10.84 2.01
CA ILE A 55 2.60 10.94 0.56
C ILE A 55 4.10 10.95 0.25
N LEU A 56 4.54 9.99 -0.56
CA LEU A 56 5.91 9.80 -1.01
C LEU A 56 5.97 10.09 -2.51
N ASP A 57 6.02 11.38 -2.88
CA ASP A 57 5.81 11.87 -4.25
C ASP A 57 7.10 12.14 -5.05
N LYS A 58 8.27 11.97 -4.44
CA LYS A 58 9.58 12.21 -5.08
C LYS A 58 10.43 10.97 -5.14
N GLY A 59 10.77 10.46 -6.32
CA GLY A 59 11.74 9.36 -6.49
C GLY A 59 11.36 8.07 -5.77
N THR A 60 12.29 7.10 -5.77
CA THR A 60 12.10 5.79 -5.14
C THR A 60 12.14 5.92 -3.62
N VAL A 61 11.38 5.05 -2.93
CA VAL A 61 11.44 4.91 -1.48
C VAL A 61 12.41 3.79 -1.16
N ASP A 62 13.61 4.15 -0.73
CA ASP A 62 14.61 3.22 -0.20
C ASP A 62 14.42 3.02 1.31
N HIS A 63 15.26 2.16 1.90
CA HIS A 63 15.21 1.84 3.33
C HIS A 63 15.48 3.08 4.20
N GLN A 64 16.43 3.94 3.83
CA GLN A 64 16.79 5.11 4.62
C GLN A 64 15.64 6.11 4.66
N ARG A 65 15.00 6.35 3.51
CA ARG A 65 13.83 7.21 3.40
C ARG A 65 12.64 6.62 4.13
N TYR A 66 12.45 5.30 4.08
CA TYR A 66 11.40 4.62 4.85
C TYR A 66 11.61 4.81 6.36
N ILE A 67 12.84 4.59 6.85
CA ILE A 67 13.21 4.81 8.26
C ILE A 67 13.00 6.27 8.67
N ASN A 68 13.34 7.22 7.79
CA ASN A 68 13.29 8.64 8.14
C ASN A 68 11.89 9.26 8.03
N GLN A 69 11.10 8.85 7.04
CA GLN A 69 9.81 9.50 6.71
C GLN A 69 8.60 8.73 7.22
N VAL A 70 8.69 7.39 7.28
CA VAL A 70 7.53 6.53 7.58
C VAL A 70 7.54 6.04 9.03
N LEU A 71 8.65 5.42 9.46
CA LEU A 71 8.71 4.78 10.77
C LEU A 71 8.45 5.70 11.98
N PRO A 72 8.85 6.99 12.00
CA PRO A 72 8.56 7.88 13.11
C PRO A 72 7.05 8.15 13.27
N VAL A 73 6.33 8.21 12.14
CA VAL A 73 4.87 8.33 12.15
C VAL A 73 4.26 7.03 12.65
N ALA A 74 4.70 5.88 12.13
CA ALA A 74 4.25 4.57 12.59
C ALA A 74 4.45 4.39 14.11
N LEU A 75 5.60 4.79 14.66
CA LEU A 75 5.89 4.73 16.09
C LEU A 75 4.98 5.66 16.90
N LYS A 76 4.83 6.92 16.47
CA LYS A 76 4.00 7.92 17.16
C LYS A 76 2.54 7.49 17.28
N TYR A 77 1.99 6.85 16.25
CA TYR A 77 0.58 6.44 16.22
C TYR A 77 0.37 5.01 16.72
N GLY A 78 1.33 4.09 16.49
CA GLY A 78 1.29 2.72 16.98
C GLY A 78 1.28 2.64 18.51
N ASN A 79 1.99 3.54 19.19
CA ASN A 79 1.99 3.59 20.67
C ASN A 79 0.70 4.15 21.29
N LYS A 80 -0.17 4.79 20.49
CA LYS A 80 -1.45 5.36 20.98
C LYS A 80 -2.61 4.37 20.87
N VAL A 81 -2.43 3.26 20.17
CA VAL A 81 -3.45 2.24 19.96
C VAL A 81 -2.97 0.90 20.50
N PRO A 82 -3.42 0.49 21.70
CA PRO A 82 -3.16 -0.85 22.20
C PRO A 82 -3.77 -1.88 21.25
N ALA A 83 -2.90 -2.66 20.62
CA ALA A 83 -3.10 -3.93 19.94
C ALA A 83 -4.39 -4.09 19.11
N VAL A 84 -4.27 -3.91 17.79
CA VAL A 84 -4.22 -5.00 16.81
C VAL A 84 -3.28 -4.51 15.70
N SER A 85 -2.35 -5.37 15.25
CA SER A 85 -1.46 -5.15 14.10
C SER A 85 -0.44 -4.00 14.17
N GLY A 86 0.32 -3.92 15.27
CA GLY A 86 1.67 -3.34 15.19
C GLY A 86 2.54 -4.19 14.25
N GLY A 87 2.69 -3.76 12.99
CA GLY A 87 3.65 -4.34 12.05
C GLY A 87 3.11 -5.22 10.92
N ARG A 88 1.80 -5.23 10.64
CA ARG A 88 1.33 -5.85 9.39
C ARG A 88 1.43 -4.80 8.27
N ASN A 89 2.51 -4.82 7.49
CA ASN A 89 2.57 -4.03 6.26
C ASN A 89 3.55 -4.63 5.25
N ASP A 90 3.03 -4.79 4.04
CA ASP A 90 3.66 -5.41 2.89
C ASP A 90 4.80 -4.54 2.28
N ARG A 91 5.77 -5.26 1.70
CA ARG A 91 7.11 -4.87 1.18
C ARG A 91 7.17 -3.57 0.34
N PRO A 92 8.33 -2.83 0.21
CA PRO A 92 9.70 -3.33 -0.01
C PRO A 92 10.84 -2.69 0.82
N GLY A 93 10.55 -1.77 1.74
CA GLY A 93 11.58 -1.20 2.63
C GLY A 93 11.90 -2.09 3.84
N TYR A 94 11.09 -3.11 4.06
CA TYR A 94 11.03 -3.89 5.30
C TYR A 94 12.15 -4.91 5.45
N THR A 95 12.50 -5.64 4.39
CA THR A 95 13.46 -6.76 4.48
C THR A 95 14.89 -6.29 4.70
N HIS A 96 15.16 -4.99 4.53
CA HIS A 96 16.49 -4.44 4.76
C HIS A 96 16.84 -4.51 6.25
N VAL A 97 18.06 -4.95 6.56
CA VAL A 97 18.53 -5.18 7.94
C VAL A 97 18.38 -3.94 8.81
N ALA A 98 18.75 -2.76 8.31
CA ALA A 98 18.62 -1.51 9.07
C ALA A 98 17.15 -1.17 9.43
N THR A 99 16.19 -1.51 8.55
CA THR A 99 14.77 -1.30 8.84
C THR A 99 14.29 -2.30 9.90
N GLN A 100 14.70 -3.57 9.81
CA GLN A 100 14.38 -4.60 10.81
C GLN A 100 14.91 -4.21 12.19
N GLU A 101 16.20 -3.85 12.28
CA GLU A 101 16.85 -3.45 13.53
C GLU A 101 16.21 -2.22 14.14
N TRP A 102 15.91 -1.19 13.33
CA TRP A 102 15.21 0.00 13.81
C TRP A 102 13.87 -0.38 14.42
N CYS A 103 13.09 -1.20 13.73
CA CYS A 103 11.77 -1.60 14.21
C CYS A 103 11.84 -2.46 15.49
N GLN A 104 12.73 -3.46 15.53
CA GLN A 104 12.94 -4.30 16.72
C GLN A 104 13.33 -3.46 17.95
N LYS A 105 14.13 -2.41 17.74
CA LYS A 105 14.57 -1.53 18.82
C LYS A 105 13.46 -0.59 19.33
N ASN A 106 12.54 -0.15 18.47
CA ASN A 106 11.62 0.95 18.78
C ASN A 106 10.17 0.50 19.01
N PHE A 107 9.72 -0.60 18.40
CA PHE A 107 8.37 -1.13 18.60
C PHE A 107 8.36 -2.18 19.71
N SER A 108 7.41 -2.07 20.63
CA SER A 108 7.23 -3.04 21.73
C SER A 108 6.80 -4.43 21.24
N SER A 109 6.14 -4.50 20.08
CA SER A 109 5.71 -5.72 19.42
C SER A 109 5.94 -5.59 17.93
N PHE A 110 6.87 -6.37 17.40
CA PHE A 110 7.30 -6.34 16.02
C PHE A 110 7.30 -7.75 15.42
N ILE A 111 6.63 -7.94 14.29
CA ILE A 111 6.61 -9.22 13.54
C ILE A 111 7.68 -9.12 12.47
N ASP A 112 8.87 -9.68 12.69
CA ASP A 112 9.97 -9.61 11.73
C ASP A 112 9.64 -10.23 10.35
N LYS A 113 10.55 -10.05 9.39
CA LYS A 113 10.38 -10.53 8.00
C LYS A 113 10.21 -12.04 7.85
N ASP A 114 10.64 -12.83 8.82
CA ASP A 114 10.61 -14.30 8.75
C ASP A 114 9.32 -14.86 9.36
N HIS A 115 8.62 -14.06 10.18
CA HIS A 115 7.32 -14.41 10.76
C HIS A 115 6.12 -13.88 9.96
N TRP A 116 6.32 -12.98 9.00
CA TRP A 116 5.26 -12.56 8.07
C TRP A 116 5.21 -13.48 6.85
N PRO A 117 4.05 -14.10 6.53
CA PRO A 117 3.98 -14.99 5.38
C PRO A 117 4.15 -14.19 4.07
N PRO A 118 5.05 -14.63 3.16
CA PRO A 118 5.25 -13.94 1.90
C PRO A 118 4.00 -14.02 1.01
N ASN A 119 3.78 -13.00 0.19
CA ASN A 119 2.71 -12.95 -0.83
C ASN A 119 1.30 -13.22 -0.29
N SER A 120 0.99 -12.72 0.91
CA SER A 120 -0.32 -12.92 1.57
C SER A 120 -1.10 -11.60 1.70
N PRO A 121 -1.51 -10.96 0.59
CA PRO A 121 -2.29 -9.72 0.64
C PRO A 121 -3.68 -9.92 1.28
N ASP A 122 -4.18 -11.16 1.26
CA ASP A 122 -5.45 -11.58 1.85
C ASP A 122 -5.50 -11.45 3.39
N ILE A 123 -4.36 -11.35 4.06
CA ILE A 123 -4.29 -11.17 5.52
C ILE A 123 -3.96 -9.75 5.95
N ASN A 124 -3.71 -8.82 5.01
CA ASN A 124 -3.51 -7.40 5.29
C ASN A 124 -4.77 -6.58 4.97
N PRO A 125 -5.44 -5.98 5.96
CA PRO A 125 -6.64 -5.14 5.73
C PRO A 125 -6.42 -3.95 4.80
N LEU A 126 -5.18 -3.48 4.69
CA LEU A 126 -4.86 -2.44 3.72
C LEU A 126 -5.00 -2.95 2.28
N ASP A 127 -4.50 -4.15 2.00
CA ASP A 127 -4.47 -4.73 0.65
C ASP A 127 -5.80 -5.35 0.22
N TYR A 128 -6.47 -6.12 1.10
CA TYR A 128 -7.73 -6.75 0.71
C TYR A 128 -8.95 -5.80 0.74
N SER A 129 -8.84 -4.61 1.34
CA SER A 129 -9.98 -3.70 1.52
C SER A 129 -9.64 -2.21 1.39
N ILE A 130 -8.84 -1.63 2.29
CA ILE A 130 -8.77 -0.16 2.42
C ILE A 130 -8.25 0.52 1.15
N TRP A 131 -7.25 -0.05 0.47
CA TRP A 131 -6.73 0.53 -0.76
C TRP A 131 -7.73 0.50 -1.92
N ASP A 132 -8.56 -0.54 -1.95
CA ASP A 132 -9.62 -0.70 -2.93
C ASP A 132 -10.68 0.39 -2.76
N GLU A 133 -11.21 0.50 -1.54
CA GLU A 133 -12.18 1.54 -1.15
C GLU A 133 -11.63 2.94 -1.40
N PHE A 134 -10.37 3.19 -1.03
CA PHE A 134 -9.73 4.48 -1.27
C PHE A 134 -9.62 4.79 -2.77
N GLY A 135 -9.35 3.79 -3.61
CA GLY A 135 -9.34 3.94 -5.07
C GLY A 135 -10.70 4.24 -5.67
N GLN A 136 -11.75 3.56 -5.20
CA GLN A 136 -13.11 3.76 -5.67
C GLN A 136 -13.67 5.15 -5.33
N GLN A 137 -13.24 5.73 -4.21
CA GLN A 137 -13.66 7.06 -3.76
C GLN A 137 -12.90 8.21 -4.44
N ILE A 138 -11.78 7.93 -5.13
CA ILE A 138 -11.04 8.96 -5.86
C ILE A 138 -11.83 9.40 -7.09
N ASN A 139 -12.05 10.71 -7.21
CA ASN A 139 -12.54 11.28 -8.45
C ASN A 139 -11.41 11.35 -9.49
N TRP A 140 -11.22 10.26 -10.24
CA TRP A 140 -10.16 10.11 -11.23
C TRP A 140 -10.21 11.16 -12.35
N THR A 141 -11.38 11.73 -12.66
CA THR A 141 -11.50 12.81 -13.66
C THR A 141 -10.84 14.12 -13.23
N LYS A 142 -10.62 14.29 -11.93
CA LYS A 142 -9.94 15.46 -11.34
C LYS A 142 -8.46 15.22 -11.08
N VAL A 143 -7.97 13.98 -11.22
CA VAL A 143 -6.56 13.66 -11.02
C VAL A 143 -5.76 14.17 -12.22
N GLN A 144 -4.80 15.04 -11.93
CA GLN A 144 -3.96 15.66 -12.96
C GLN A 144 -2.49 15.43 -12.65
N SER A 145 -1.71 15.36 -13.73
CA SER A 145 -0.26 15.35 -13.68
C SER A 145 0.25 16.66 -13.08
N LYS A 146 1.29 16.60 -12.23
CA LYS A 146 2.03 17.81 -11.88
C LYS A 146 2.72 18.29 -13.16
N ARG A 147 2.37 19.50 -13.62
CA ARG A 147 3.13 20.15 -14.69
C ARG A 147 4.57 20.32 -14.20
N LEU A 148 5.51 19.79 -14.96
CA LEU A 148 6.94 19.97 -14.75
C LEU A 148 7.36 21.37 -15.21
#